data_AF-A0A948RF88-F1
#
_entry.id   AF-A0A948RF88-F1
#
_cell.length_a   1.000
_cell.length_b   1.000
_cell.length_c   1.000
_cell.angle_alpha   90.00
_cell.angle_beta   90.00
_cell.angle_gamma   90.00
#
_symmetry.space_group_name_H-M   'P 1'
#
loop_
_entity.id
_entity.type
_entity.pdbx_description
1 polymer ?
#
loop_
_entity_poly.entity_id
_entity_poly.type
_entity_poly.pdbx_seq_one_letter_code
_entity_poly.pdbx_strand_id
1 'polypeptide(L)'
;RGLRFGSTFALVLLDLDLFKGYNDTHGHLAGDEVLRQVGQAIKGSLRNTDMAFRYGGDEFGLILASTSPSNAHKVAERVRSNIEEAMSSKELPITCSLGVSSWPADGLMKYALIQSADSTLYHAKRWGNRTCLASELIPPNVTPPEASSSAKQGMLSTIYALAATVDARDHHTYGHSRQVSNYAIALGEALCLPAEKLSILHTTALLHDIGKIGISDEVLNKSEHLSEQEWKPVYSHPTLGVSILRHIDGLAACLPGIQYHHERYDGTGYPTGLKGNNIPLDARIIAIADAFEAMTSPRPYRQRTLSYQEALEELGRYKNTQFDGELVGIFMNLMRHLTPAKLEVTPR
;
A
#
# COMPACT_ATOMS: atom_id res chain seq x y z
N ARG A 1 -3.76 -19.35 -6.01
CA ARG A 1 -4.25 -20.19 -7.13
C ARG A 1 -3.46 -19.94 -8.42
N GLY A 2 -3.30 -18.68 -8.88
CA GLY A 2 -2.51 -18.35 -10.08
C GLY A 2 -1.09 -18.93 -10.09
N LEU A 3 -0.29 -18.73 -9.03
CA LEU A 3 1.06 -19.30 -8.90
C LEU A 3 1.13 -20.84 -8.93
N ARG A 4 0.04 -21.54 -8.59
CA ARG A 4 0.00 -23.01 -8.48
C ARG A 4 -0.47 -23.69 -9.78
N PHE A 5 -1.15 -22.96 -10.67
CA PHE A 5 -1.78 -23.50 -11.89
C PHE A 5 -1.42 -22.71 -13.17
N GLY A 6 -0.60 -21.66 -13.08
CA GLY A 6 -0.21 -20.84 -14.24
C GLY A 6 -1.34 -20.00 -14.85
N SER A 7 -2.47 -19.83 -14.15
CA SER A 7 -3.63 -19.11 -14.67
C SER A 7 -3.55 -17.60 -14.41
N THR A 8 -3.78 -16.80 -15.46
CA THR A 8 -3.90 -15.33 -15.35
C THR A 8 -5.22 -14.95 -14.68
N PHE A 9 -5.28 -13.78 -14.06
CA PHE A 9 -6.55 -13.21 -13.61
C PHE A 9 -6.45 -11.69 -13.70
N ALA A 10 -7.60 -11.02 -13.78
CA ALA A 10 -7.66 -9.56 -13.74
C ALA A 10 -8.41 -9.07 -12.50
N LEU A 11 -7.95 -7.95 -11.95
CA LEU A 11 -8.63 -7.18 -10.93
C LEU A 11 -9.15 -5.90 -11.58
N VAL A 12 -10.44 -5.64 -11.40
CA VAL A 12 -11.10 -4.41 -11.85
C VAL A 12 -11.61 -3.67 -10.63
N LEU A 13 -11.25 -2.40 -10.50
CA LEU A 13 -11.87 -1.48 -9.55
C LEU A 13 -12.81 -0.56 -10.32
N LEU A 14 -14.01 -0.36 -9.77
CA LEU A 14 -15.09 0.42 -10.38
C LEU A 14 -15.57 1.45 -9.36
N ASP A 15 -15.83 2.66 -9.83
CA ASP A 15 -16.42 3.73 -9.03
C ASP A 15 -17.55 4.41 -9.81
N LEU A 16 -18.65 4.73 -9.13
CA LEU A 16 -19.79 5.43 -9.72
C LEU A 16 -19.52 6.93 -9.82
N ASP A 17 -19.54 7.45 -11.04
CA ASP A 17 -19.26 8.86 -11.30
C ASP A 17 -20.39 9.74 -10.75
N LEU A 18 -20.01 10.78 -10.00
CA LEU A 18 -20.91 11.78 -9.41
C LEU A 18 -22.00 11.20 -8.47
N PHE A 19 -21.82 10.00 -7.93
CA PHE A 19 -22.82 9.34 -7.09
C PHE A 19 -23.20 10.14 -5.83
N LYS A 20 -22.24 10.85 -5.23
CA LYS A 20 -22.51 11.79 -4.14
C LYS A 20 -23.52 12.88 -4.55
N GLY A 21 -23.35 13.48 -5.73
CA GLY A 21 -24.27 14.49 -6.23
C GLY A 21 -25.68 13.95 -6.48
N TYR A 22 -25.79 12.69 -6.90
CA TYR A 22 -27.08 12.01 -6.99
C TYR A 22 -27.74 11.85 -5.62
N ASN A 23 -27.01 11.40 -4.61
CA ASN A 23 -27.50 11.27 -3.23
C ASN A 23 -27.92 12.62 -2.64
N ASP A 24 -27.15 13.67 -2.88
CA ASP A 24 -27.45 15.01 -2.38
C ASP A 24 -28.74 15.57 -3.00
N THR A 25 -29.09 15.13 -4.21
CA THR A 25 -30.28 15.58 -4.95
C THR A 25 -31.52 14.72 -4.66
N HIS A 26 -31.37 13.40 -4.59
CA HIS A 26 -32.49 12.44 -4.53
C HIS A 26 -32.60 11.70 -3.18
N GLY A 27 -31.64 11.89 -2.28
CA GLY A 27 -31.55 11.23 -1.00
C GLY A 27 -30.93 9.83 -1.05
N HIS A 28 -30.43 9.37 0.10
CA HIS A 28 -29.72 8.08 0.21
C HIS A 28 -30.58 6.86 -0.13
N LEU A 29 -31.90 6.89 0.12
CA LEU A 29 -32.79 5.78 -0.23
C LEU A 29 -32.87 5.57 -1.75
N ALA A 30 -32.85 6.64 -2.53
CA ALA A 30 -32.77 6.58 -3.98
C ALA A 30 -31.38 6.08 -4.43
N GLY A 31 -30.32 6.48 -3.73
CA GLY A 31 -28.96 5.96 -3.94
C GLY A 31 -28.83 4.46 -3.70
N ASP A 32 -29.46 3.94 -2.64
CA ASP A 32 -29.46 2.50 -2.36
C ASP A 32 -30.13 1.70 -3.49
N GLU A 33 -31.18 2.25 -4.10
CA GLU A 33 -31.85 1.63 -5.23
C GLU A 33 -30.96 1.62 -6.49
N VAL A 34 -30.23 2.71 -6.73
CA VAL A 34 -29.18 2.74 -7.76
C VAL A 34 -28.13 1.66 -7.50
N LEU A 35 -27.61 1.56 -6.28
CA LEU A 35 -26.57 0.57 -5.94
C LEU A 35 -27.05 -0.87 -6.17
N ARG A 36 -28.34 -1.17 -5.91
CA ARG A 36 -28.93 -2.48 -6.23
C ARG A 36 -28.97 -2.73 -7.73
N GLN A 37 -29.39 -1.74 -8.52
CA GLN A 37 -29.45 -1.85 -9.99
C GLN A 37 -28.05 -2.00 -10.60
N VAL A 38 -27.06 -1.23 -10.13
CA VAL A 38 -25.65 -1.39 -10.49
C VAL A 38 -25.16 -2.80 -10.15
N GLY A 39 -25.44 -3.28 -8.94
CA GLY A 39 -25.06 -4.63 -8.53
C GLY A 39 -25.66 -5.72 -9.43
N GLN A 40 -26.91 -5.55 -9.87
CA GLN A 40 -27.56 -6.45 -10.83
C GLN A 40 -26.92 -6.39 -12.22
N ALA A 41 -26.61 -5.18 -12.72
CA ALA A 41 -25.93 -4.98 -14.00
C ALA A 41 -24.53 -5.61 -14.01
N ILE A 42 -23.76 -5.44 -12.94
CA ILE A 42 -22.46 -6.09 -12.74
C ILE A 42 -22.64 -7.60 -12.77
N LYS A 43 -23.54 -8.16 -11.95
CA LYS A 43 -23.74 -9.61 -11.84
C LYS A 43 -24.18 -10.23 -13.17
N GLY A 44 -25.04 -9.56 -13.93
CA GLY A 44 -25.46 -10.01 -15.27
C GLY A 44 -24.36 -9.95 -16.32
N SER A 45 -23.28 -9.20 -16.06
CA SER A 45 -22.15 -9.02 -16.97
C SER A 45 -21.00 -10.01 -16.72
N LEU A 46 -21.08 -10.84 -15.68
CA LEU A 46 -20.00 -11.72 -15.22
C LEU A 46 -20.32 -13.20 -15.40
N ARG A 47 -19.27 -14.03 -15.47
CA ARG A 47 -19.40 -15.50 -15.51
C ARG A 47 -19.49 -16.05 -14.09
N ASN A 48 -19.96 -17.28 -13.94
CA ASN A 48 -20.03 -17.97 -12.64
C ASN A 48 -18.66 -18.13 -11.94
N THR A 49 -17.55 -18.08 -12.68
CA THR A 49 -16.19 -18.16 -12.15
C THR A 49 -15.63 -16.82 -11.69
N ASP A 50 -16.26 -15.72 -12.10
CA ASP A 50 -15.83 -14.37 -11.76
C ASP A 50 -16.48 -13.97 -10.42
N MET A 51 -15.84 -13.05 -9.71
CA MET A 51 -16.31 -12.56 -8.42
C MET A 51 -16.55 -11.06 -8.50
N ALA A 52 -17.63 -10.60 -7.87
CA ALA A 52 -17.92 -9.18 -7.66
C ALA A 52 -18.22 -8.93 -6.19
N PHE A 53 -17.77 -7.79 -5.68
CA PHE A 53 -18.02 -7.34 -4.32
C PHE A 53 -18.16 -5.82 -4.27
N ARG A 54 -18.94 -5.32 -3.32
CA ARG A 54 -18.93 -3.90 -2.98
C ARG A 54 -17.66 -3.64 -2.17
N TYR A 55 -16.85 -2.69 -2.62
CA TYR A 55 -15.56 -2.36 -2.01
C TYR A 55 -15.67 -1.15 -1.09
N GLY A 56 -16.49 -0.16 -1.46
CA GLY A 56 -16.69 1.08 -0.73
C GLY A 56 -18.14 1.57 -0.79
N GLY A 57 -18.35 2.87 -0.54
CA GLY A 57 -19.67 3.50 -0.58
C GLY A 57 -20.29 3.42 -1.99
N ASP A 58 -19.54 3.86 -2.98
CA ASP A 58 -19.85 3.91 -4.40
C ASP A 58 -18.90 3.07 -5.26
N GLU A 59 -18.06 2.25 -4.61
CA GLU A 59 -17.02 1.47 -5.25
C GLU A 59 -17.32 -0.03 -5.26
N PHE A 60 -16.95 -0.69 -6.36
CA PHE A 60 -17.06 -2.13 -6.55
C PHE A 60 -15.72 -2.72 -7.01
N GLY A 61 -15.44 -3.95 -6.61
CA GLY A 61 -14.28 -4.71 -7.07
C GLY A 61 -14.68 -6.00 -7.76
N LEU A 62 -14.02 -6.30 -8.87
CA LEU A 62 -14.25 -7.51 -9.67
C LEU A 62 -12.96 -8.32 -9.80
N ILE A 63 -13.06 -9.64 -9.68
CA ILE A 63 -11.96 -10.57 -9.96
C ILE A 63 -12.39 -11.47 -11.12
N LEU A 64 -11.70 -11.33 -12.25
CA LEU A 64 -11.96 -12.08 -13.48
C LEU A 64 -10.99 -13.25 -13.56
N ALA A 65 -11.48 -14.46 -13.27
CA ALA A 65 -10.64 -15.65 -13.20
C ALA A 65 -10.22 -16.10 -14.61
N SER A 66 -8.98 -16.57 -14.77
CA SER A 66 -8.48 -17.14 -16.04
C SER A 66 -8.68 -16.22 -17.25
N THR A 67 -8.53 -14.91 -17.04
CA THR A 67 -8.83 -13.88 -18.04
C THR A 67 -7.54 -13.18 -18.46
N SER A 68 -7.35 -13.02 -19.77
CA SER A 68 -6.22 -12.29 -20.35
C SER A 68 -6.46 -10.77 -20.29
N PRO A 69 -5.41 -9.92 -20.36
CA PRO A 69 -5.58 -8.46 -20.31
C PRO A 69 -6.58 -7.91 -21.35
N SER A 70 -6.50 -8.39 -22.60
CA SER A 70 -7.41 -7.99 -23.67
C SER A 70 -8.87 -8.40 -23.43
N ASN A 71 -9.09 -9.56 -22.80
CA ASN A 71 -10.44 -10.01 -22.46
C ASN A 71 -10.94 -9.33 -21.18
N ALA A 72 -10.06 -8.98 -20.24
CA ALA A 72 -10.40 -8.22 -19.06
C ALA A 72 -10.96 -6.85 -19.44
N HIS A 73 -10.31 -6.16 -20.40
CA HIS A 73 -10.81 -4.91 -20.96
C HIS A 73 -12.23 -5.08 -21.55
N LYS A 74 -12.47 -6.11 -22.36
CA LYS A 74 -13.80 -6.37 -22.95
C LYS A 74 -14.87 -6.62 -21.89
N VAL A 75 -14.55 -7.33 -20.82
CA VAL A 75 -15.48 -7.57 -19.72
C VAL A 75 -15.75 -6.28 -18.95
N ALA A 76 -14.71 -5.49 -18.67
CA ALA A 76 -14.84 -4.19 -18.01
C ALA A 76 -15.70 -3.21 -18.84
N GLU A 77 -15.45 -3.09 -20.15
CA GLU A 77 -16.26 -2.25 -21.04
C GLU A 77 -17.71 -2.74 -21.15
N ARG A 78 -17.93 -4.07 -21.13
CA ARG A 78 -19.29 -4.62 -21.07
C ARG A 78 -19.99 -4.25 -19.76
N VAL A 79 -19.31 -4.36 -18.62
CA VAL A 79 -19.85 -3.93 -17.32
C VAL A 79 -20.20 -2.45 -17.35
N ARG A 80 -19.28 -1.60 -17.84
CA ARG A 80 -19.48 -0.16 -17.96
C ARG A 80 -20.69 0.19 -18.82
N SER A 81 -20.76 -0.38 -20.02
CA SER A 81 -21.85 -0.12 -20.97
C SER A 81 -23.21 -0.59 -20.43
N ASN A 82 -23.26 -1.74 -19.75
CA ASN A 82 -24.49 -2.25 -19.16
C ASN A 82 -24.97 -1.39 -17.97
N ILE A 83 -24.04 -0.83 -17.18
CA ILE A 83 -24.40 0.11 -16.11
C ILE A 83 -24.94 1.41 -16.73
N GLU A 84 -24.25 1.96 -17.72
CA GLU A 84 -24.70 3.16 -18.44
C GLU A 84 -26.09 2.97 -19.05
N GLU A 85 -26.35 1.84 -19.71
CA GLU A 85 -27.66 1.52 -20.28
C GLU A 85 -28.73 1.39 -19.20
N ALA A 86 -28.45 0.67 -18.10
CA ALA A 86 -29.39 0.49 -16.99
C ALA A 86 -29.76 1.82 -16.32
N MET A 87 -28.85 2.80 -16.33
CA MET A 87 -29.04 4.10 -15.69
C MET A 87 -29.55 5.20 -16.64
N SER A 88 -29.66 4.90 -17.94
CA SER A 88 -30.03 5.88 -18.99
C SER A 88 -31.44 6.47 -18.83
N SER A 89 -32.33 5.76 -18.15
CA SER A 89 -33.72 6.18 -17.88
C SER A 89 -33.88 7.10 -16.67
N LYS A 90 -32.78 7.44 -15.97
CA LYS A 90 -32.80 8.32 -14.79
C LYS A 90 -32.66 9.79 -15.19
N GLU A 91 -33.25 10.69 -14.40
CA GLU A 91 -33.14 12.15 -14.62
C GLU A 91 -31.69 12.66 -14.55
N LEU A 92 -30.85 12.00 -13.74
CA LEU A 92 -29.40 12.16 -13.74
C LEU A 92 -28.74 10.84 -14.20
N PRO A 93 -28.13 10.79 -15.39
CA PRO A 93 -27.47 9.58 -15.86
C PRO A 93 -26.25 9.28 -15.00
N ILE A 94 -26.29 8.15 -14.29
CA ILE A 94 -25.15 7.66 -13.50
C ILE A 94 -24.29 6.82 -14.42
N THR A 95 -23.00 7.15 -14.46
CA THR A 95 -21.99 6.41 -15.21
C THR A 95 -20.96 5.83 -14.24
N CYS A 96 -19.97 5.12 -14.76
CA CYS A 96 -18.92 4.56 -13.93
C CYS A 96 -17.55 4.59 -14.61
N SER A 97 -16.53 4.76 -13.79
CA SER A 97 -15.13 4.70 -14.17
C SER A 97 -14.52 3.38 -13.69
N LEU A 98 -13.74 2.72 -14.55
CA LEU A 98 -13.13 1.42 -14.26
C LEU A 98 -11.61 1.45 -14.45
N GLY A 99 -10.88 0.93 -13.48
CA GLY A 99 -9.45 0.65 -13.57
C GLY A 99 -9.19 -0.85 -13.64
N VAL A 100 -8.40 -1.29 -14.61
CA VAL A 100 -8.10 -2.72 -14.83
C VAL A 100 -6.61 -3.00 -14.64
N SER A 101 -6.32 -4.03 -13.85
CA SER A 101 -4.99 -4.64 -13.72
C SER A 101 -5.07 -6.14 -13.97
N SER A 102 -3.98 -6.72 -14.50
CA SER A 102 -3.89 -8.12 -14.89
C SER A 102 -2.68 -8.78 -14.24
N TRP A 103 -2.89 -9.87 -13.53
CA TRP A 103 -1.80 -10.72 -13.06
C TRP A 103 -1.36 -11.70 -14.15
N PRO A 104 -0.06 -11.85 -14.43
CA PRO A 104 1.08 -11.19 -13.77
C PRO A 104 1.53 -9.86 -14.39
N ALA A 105 0.94 -9.44 -15.53
CA ALA A 105 1.43 -8.33 -16.36
C ALA A 105 1.59 -6.99 -15.62
N ASP A 106 0.64 -6.66 -14.75
CA ASP A 106 0.54 -5.36 -14.06
C ASP A 106 0.97 -5.47 -12.58
N GLY A 107 1.48 -6.64 -12.17
CA GLY A 107 1.94 -6.88 -10.81
C GLY A 107 1.97 -8.36 -10.45
N LEU A 108 3.07 -8.81 -9.85
CA LEU A 108 3.23 -10.20 -9.41
C LEU A 108 2.63 -10.46 -8.02
N MET A 109 2.52 -9.41 -7.21
CA MET A 109 2.04 -9.47 -5.83
C MET A 109 0.67 -8.80 -5.71
N LYS A 110 -0.11 -9.22 -4.70
CA LYS A 110 -1.45 -8.67 -4.43
C LYS A 110 -1.46 -7.14 -4.40
N TYR A 111 -0.43 -6.51 -3.84
CA TYR A 111 -0.40 -5.05 -3.79
C TYR A 111 -0.27 -4.39 -5.15
N ALA A 112 0.72 -4.82 -5.93
CA ALA A 112 1.04 -4.20 -7.20
C ALA A 112 -0.19 -4.20 -8.12
N LEU A 113 -0.98 -5.27 -8.09
CA LEU A 113 -2.27 -5.33 -8.78
C LEU A 113 -3.28 -4.31 -8.25
N ILE A 114 -3.46 -4.21 -6.93
CA ILE A 114 -4.39 -3.23 -6.34
C ILE A 114 -3.95 -1.81 -6.68
N GLN A 115 -2.67 -1.48 -6.51
CA GLN A 115 -2.12 -0.16 -6.80
C GLN A 115 -2.22 0.18 -8.29
N SER A 116 -1.97 -0.79 -9.17
CA SER A 116 -2.17 -0.62 -10.61
C SER A 116 -3.64 -0.36 -10.93
N ALA A 117 -4.57 -1.14 -10.39
CA ALA A 117 -5.99 -0.97 -10.61
C ALA A 117 -6.46 0.41 -10.11
N ASP A 118 -6.01 0.82 -8.92
CA ASP A 118 -6.33 2.11 -8.31
C ASP A 118 -5.81 3.29 -9.14
N SER A 119 -4.54 3.22 -9.58
CA SER A 119 -3.95 4.23 -10.46
C SER A 119 -4.71 4.34 -11.78
N THR A 120 -5.07 3.21 -12.40
CA THR A 120 -5.88 3.22 -13.63
C THR A 120 -7.28 3.78 -13.42
N LEU A 121 -7.90 3.48 -12.27
CA LEU A 121 -9.21 4.02 -11.91
C LEU A 121 -9.15 5.54 -11.72
N TYR A 122 -8.12 6.04 -11.02
CA TYR A 122 -7.89 7.48 -10.86
C TYR A 122 -7.83 8.21 -12.21
N HIS A 123 -7.14 7.62 -13.20
CA HIS A 123 -7.08 8.16 -14.56
C HIS A 123 -8.42 8.06 -15.30
N ALA A 124 -9.18 6.98 -15.12
CA ALA A 124 -10.51 6.86 -15.69
C ALA A 124 -11.44 7.97 -15.16
N LYS A 125 -11.42 8.23 -13.84
CA LYS A 125 -12.25 9.24 -13.18
C LYS A 125 -12.00 10.68 -13.66
N ARG A 126 -10.84 10.98 -14.26
CA ARG A 126 -10.55 12.32 -14.82
C ARG A 126 -11.49 12.72 -15.96
N TRP A 127 -11.96 11.75 -16.72
CA TRP A 127 -12.87 11.98 -17.85
C TRP A 127 -14.24 11.34 -17.64
N GLY A 128 -14.40 10.50 -16.60
CA GLY A 128 -15.62 9.78 -16.31
C GLY A 128 -15.97 8.73 -17.36
N ASN A 129 -16.91 7.86 -17.02
CA ASN A 129 -17.58 6.93 -17.93
C ASN A 129 -16.63 6.16 -18.87
N ARG A 130 -15.54 5.60 -18.33
CA ARG A 130 -14.55 4.90 -19.14
C ARG A 130 -13.82 3.80 -18.40
N THR A 131 -13.30 2.84 -19.15
CA THR A 131 -12.30 1.89 -18.65
C THR A 131 -10.91 2.37 -19.01
N CYS A 132 -9.97 2.31 -18.06
CA CYS A 132 -8.55 2.50 -18.31
C CYS A 132 -7.77 1.24 -17.97
N LEU A 133 -6.80 0.92 -18.84
CA LEU A 133 -5.85 -0.17 -18.63
C LEU A 133 -4.51 0.38 -18.12
N ALA A 134 -3.75 -0.45 -17.40
CA ALA A 134 -2.39 -0.09 -16.99
C ALA A 134 -1.50 0.31 -18.17
N SER A 135 -1.69 -0.34 -19.33
CA SER A 135 -0.99 -0.02 -20.58
C SER A 135 -1.34 1.35 -21.17
N GLU A 136 -2.50 1.93 -20.86
CA GLU A 136 -2.99 3.20 -21.41
C GLU A 136 -2.51 4.42 -20.61
N LEU A 137 -1.95 4.20 -19.42
CA LEU A 137 -1.34 5.27 -18.61
C LEU A 137 -0.03 5.80 -19.23
N ILE A 138 0.41 5.21 -20.33
CA ILE A 138 1.56 5.63 -21.13
C ILE A 138 1.06 6.60 -22.22
N PRO A 139 1.38 7.90 -22.20
CA PRO A 139 0.83 8.87 -23.15
C PRO A 139 1.28 8.59 -24.59
N PRO A 140 0.39 8.71 -25.60
CA PRO A 140 0.68 8.35 -26.99
C PRO A 140 1.66 9.29 -27.74
N ASN A 141 2.12 10.38 -27.12
CA ASN A 141 3.06 11.34 -27.73
C ASN A 141 4.36 11.54 -26.92
N VAL A 142 4.70 10.60 -26.05
CA VAL A 142 6.06 10.52 -25.53
C VAL A 142 6.79 9.53 -26.43
N THR A 143 7.61 10.05 -27.35
CA THR A 143 8.75 9.26 -27.88
C THR A 143 9.35 8.54 -26.69
N PRO A 144 9.36 7.19 -26.67
CA PRO A 144 9.89 6.48 -25.52
C PRO A 144 11.30 7.01 -25.30
N PRO A 145 11.64 7.53 -24.10
CA PRO A 145 13.05 7.67 -23.78
C PRO A 145 13.56 6.24 -23.83
N GLU A 146 14.27 5.94 -24.91
CA GLU A 146 14.92 4.66 -25.12
C GLU A 146 15.58 4.25 -23.79
N ALA A 147 15.23 3.06 -23.31
CA ALA A 147 15.74 2.41 -22.10
C ALA A 147 15.25 2.86 -20.70
N SER A 148 14.50 3.96 -20.49
CA SER A 148 14.21 4.42 -19.10
C SER A 148 12.97 3.80 -18.42
N SER A 149 11.89 3.44 -19.13
CA SER A 149 10.64 3.01 -18.47
C SER A 149 10.65 1.52 -18.07
N SER A 150 11.19 0.64 -18.91
CA SER A 150 11.37 -0.77 -18.57
C SER A 150 12.41 -0.98 -17.47
N ALA A 151 13.47 -0.15 -17.45
CA ALA A 151 14.49 -0.20 -16.39
C ALA A 151 13.92 0.28 -15.05
N LYS A 152 13.13 1.36 -15.03
CA LYS A 152 12.45 1.83 -13.80
C LYS A 152 11.42 0.83 -13.30
N GLN A 153 10.61 0.26 -14.17
CA GLN A 153 9.62 -0.75 -13.79
C GLN A 153 10.28 -2.07 -13.37
N GLY A 154 11.36 -2.45 -14.05
CA GLY A 154 12.25 -3.55 -13.65
C GLY A 154 12.83 -3.32 -12.26
N MET A 155 13.39 -2.13 -12.01
CA MET A 155 13.95 -1.75 -10.71
C MET A 155 12.90 -1.80 -9.60
N LEU A 156 11.69 -1.27 -9.82
CA LEU A 156 10.60 -1.38 -8.84
C LEU A 156 10.21 -2.84 -8.59
N SER A 157 10.13 -3.67 -9.63
CA SER A 157 9.85 -5.10 -9.47
C SER A 157 10.95 -5.83 -8.67
N THR A 158 12.22 -5.46 -8.87
CA THR A 158 13.35 -5.96 -8.09
C THR A 158 13.25 -5.52 -6.63
N ILE A 159 12.95 -4.24 -6.37
CA ILE A 159 12.75 -3.71 -5.01
C ILE A 159 11.65 -4.50 -4.30
N TYR A 160 10.50 -4.70 -4.94
CA TYR A 160 9.41 -5.49 -4.35
C TYR A 160 9.78 -6.96 -4.16
N ALA A 161 10.55 -7.56 -5.07
CA ALA A 161 11.01 -8.94 -4.93
C ALA A 161 11.98 -9.09 -3.75
N LEU A 162 12.90 -8.13 -3.56
CA LEU A 162 13.83 -8.10 -2.43
C LEU A 162 13.08 -7.95 -1.10
N ALA A 163 12.15 -6.99 -1.02
CA ALA A 163 11.32 -6.78 0.16
C ALA A 163 10.50 -8.05 0.50
N ALA A 164 9.81 -8.62 -0.50
CA ALA A 164 9.02 -9.84 -0.32
C ALA A 164 9.86 -11.06 0.08
N THR A 165 11.13 -11.12 -0.33
CA THR A 165 12.04 -12.22 0.03
C THR A 165 12.36 -12.19 1.53
N VAL A 166 12.56 -11.00 2.10
CA VAL A 166 12.80 -10.84 3.54
C VAL A 166 11.53 -11.05 4.34
N ASP A 167 10.41 -10.45 3.91
CA ASP A 167 9.10 -10.64 4.53
C ASP A 167 8.67 -12.13 4.56
N ALA A 168 9.16 -12.95 3.62
CA ALA A 168 8.86 -14.38 3.56
C ALA A 168 9.69 -15.24 4.52
N ARG A 169 10.91 -14.80 4.89
CA ARG A 169 11.78 -15.53 5.84
C ARG A 169 11.47 -15.21 7.28
N ASP A 170 11.03 -13.99 7.53
CA ASP A 170 10.50 -13.58 8.82
C ASP A 170 9.00 -13.93 8.82
N HIS A 171 8.65 -15.10 9.38
CA HIS A 171 7.29 -15.68 9.39
C HIS A 171 6.19 -14.73 9.94
N HIS A 172 6.58 -13.55 10.42
CA HIS A 172 5.75 -12.58 11.12
C HIS A 172 5.48 -11.29 10.32
N THR A 173 5.99 -11.18 9.09
CA THR A 173 6.09 -9.87 8.40
C THR A 173 5.47 -9.82 6.99
N TYR A 174 4.55 -10.71 6.62
CA TYR A 174 3.94 -10.66 5.27
C TYR A 174 3.28 -9.30 4.96
N GLY A 175 3.92 -8.47 4.15
CA GLY A 175 3.45 -7.13 3.81
C GLY A 175 3.78 -6.05 4.84
N HIS A 176 4.61 -6.34 5.84
CA HIS A 176 5.11 -5.42 6.85
C HIS A 176 5.83 -4.24 6.20
N SER A 177 6.85 -4.52 5.39
CA SER A 177 7.69 -3.51 4.74
C SER A 177 6.84 -2.52 3.92
N ARG A 178 5.74 -3.01 3.35
CA ARG A 178 4.76 -2.21 2.63
C ARG A 178 3.89 -1.35 3.54
N GLN A 179 3.39 -1.88 4.65
CA GLN A 179 2.62 -1.10 5.62
C GLN A 179 3.47 0.02 6.24
N VAL A 180 4.73 -0.29 6.58
CA VAL A 180 5.72 0.71 6.99
C VAL A 180 5.88 1.79 5.92
N SER A 181 6.03 1.40 4.65
CA SER A 181 6.10 2.37 3.55
C SER A 181 4.85 3.24 3.44
N ASN A 182 3.65 2.70 3.64
CA ASN A 182 2.41 3.50 3.56
C ASN A 182 2.36 4.56 4.66
N TYR A 183 2.70 4.18 5.90
CA TYR A 183 2.74 5.13 7.02
C TYR A 183 3.85 6.17 6.86
N ALA A 184 5.02 5.75 6.36
CA ALA A 184 6.15 6.64 6.10
C ALA A 184 5.78 7.68 5.03
N ILE A 185 5.16 7.27 3.93
CA ILE A 185 4.73 8.17 2.85
C ILE A 185 3.65 9.13 3.33
N ALA A 186 2.64 8.65 4.06
CA ALA A 186 1.59 9.51 4.59
C ALA A 186 2.16 10.58 5.55
N LEU A 187 3.17 10.23 6.36
CA LEU A 187 3.89 11.20 7.18
C LEU A 187 4.74 12.16 6.34
N GLY A 188 5.43 11.67 5.31
CA GLY A 188 6.20 12.51 4.38
C GLY A 188 5.34 13.50 3.61
N GLU A 189 4.13 13.11 3.21
CA GLU A 189 3.15 14.00 2.56
C GLU A 189 2.65 15.07 3.53
N ALA A 190 2.36 14.71 4.78
CA ALA A 190 1.99 15.66 5.83
C ALA A 190 3.09 16.68 6.15
N LEU A 191 4.35 16.32 5.88
CA LEU A 191 5.53 17.20 5.96
C LEU A 191 5.77 18.01 4.68
N CYS A 192 4.92 17.86 3.66
CA CYS A 192 5.07 18.49 2.34
C CYS A 192 6.42 18.17 1.66
N LEU A 193 6.92 16.94 1.82
CA LEU A 193 8.17 16.53 1.17
C LEU A 193 8.01 16.52 -0.37
N PRO A 194 9.03 16.93 -1.14
CA PRO A 194 9.00 16.85 -2.59
C PRO A 194 8.84 15.40 -3.10
N ALA A 195 8.25 15.23 -4.28
CA ALA A 195 8.00 13.91 -4.89
C ALA A 195 9.26 13.03 -5.00
N GLU A 196 10.42 13.62 -5.26
CA GLU A 196 11.70 12.91 -5.29
C GLU A 196 12.07 12.33 -3.92
N LYS A 197 11.87 13.09 -2.84
CA LYS A 197 12.10 12.64 -1.46
C LYS A 197 11.09 11.58 -1.04
N LEU A 198 9.83 11.70 -1.43
CA LEU A 198 8.82 10.67 -1.22
C LEU A 198 9.19 9.37 -1.94
N SER A 199 9.70 9.44 -3.18
CA SER A 199 10.16 8.26 -3.91
C SER A 199 11.33 7.56 -3.23
N ILE A 200 12.29 8.32 -2.67
CA ILE A 200 13.40 7.77 -1.90
C ILE A 200 12.89 7.13 -0.61
N LEU A 201 12.02 7.82 0.12
CA LEU A 201 11.43 7.35 1.37
C LEU A 201 10.63 6.05 1.18
N HIS A 202 9.83 5.96 0.11
CA HIS A 202 9.09 4.74 -0.27
C HIS A 202 10.03 3.55 -0.45
N THR A 203 11.08 3.71 -1.27
CA THR A 203 12.06 2.65 -1.53
C THR A 203 12.86 2.29 -0.26
N THR A 204 13.22 3.29 0.54
CA THR A 204 13.92 3.11 1.82
C THR A 204 13.08 2.28 2.79
N ALA A 205 11.79 2.61 2.95
CA ALA A 205 10.88 1.90 3.83
C ALA A 205 10.63 0.45 3.36
N LEU A 206 10.56 0.19 2.06
CA LEU A 206 10.41 -1.18 1.55
C LEU A 206 11.65 -2.06 1.82
N LEU A 207 12.84 -1.46 1.90
CA LEU A 207 14.11 -2.17 1.98
C LEU A 207 14.81 -2.03 3.35
N HIS A 208 14.21 -1.35 4.33
CA HIS A 208 14.86 -1.05 5.61
C HIS A 208 15.40 -2.30 6.32
N ASP A 209 14.66 -3.41 6.20
CA ASP A 209 14.96 -4.69 6.84
C ASP A 209 15.72 -5.69 5.95
N ILE A 210 16.18 -5.30 4.74
CA ILE A 210 16.78 -6.24 3.76
C ILE A 210 17.97 -7.03 4.35
N GLY A 211 18.68 -6.43 5.30
CA GLY A 211 19.81 -7.05 5.99
C GLY A 211 19.45 -8.23 6.88
N LYS A 212 18.17 -8.42 7.24
CA LYS A 212 17.72 -9.62 7.98
C LYS A 212 18.02 -10.92 7.24
N ILE A 213 18.34 -10.87 5.94
CA ILE A 213 18.81 -12.02 5.18
C ILE A 213 20.06 -12.68 5.79
N GLY A 214 20.90 -11.93 6.53
CA GLY A 214 22.07 -12.47 7.22
C GLY A 214 21.79 -13.14 8.56
N ILE A 215 20.53 -13.12 9.02
CA ILE A 215 20.14 -13.73 10.30
C ILE A 215 19.67 -15.16 10.01
N SER A 216 20.11 -16.12 10.83
CA SER A 216 19.67 -17.52 10.74
C SER A 216 18.18 -17.64 11.09
N ASP A 217 17.48 -18.55 10.43
CA ASP A 217 16.04 -18.79 10.67
C ASP A 217 15.73 -19.17 12.12
N GLU A 218 16.66 -19.87 12.80
CA GLU A 218 16.55 -20.22 14.23
C GLU A 218 16.47 -18.99 15.14
N VAL A 219 17.27 -17.96 14.84
CA VAL A 219 17.29 -16.69 15.60
C VAL A 219 16.12 -15.80 15.19
N LEU A 220 15.85 -15.71 13.88
CA LEU A 220 14.81 -14.84 13.33
C LEU A 220 13.40 -15.25 13.79
N ASN A 221 13.15 -16.56 13.92
CA ASN A 221 11.85 -17.11 14.29
C ASN A 221 11.76 -17.58 15.75
N LYS A 222 12.76 -17.26 16.58
CA LYS A 222 12.83 -17.75 17.96
C LYS A 222 11.71 -17.21 18.83
N SER A 223 11.17 -18.07 19.71
CA SER A 223 10.08 -17.72 20.63
C SER A 223 10.45 -17.22 22.00
N GLU A 224 11.65 -17.56 22.42
CA GLU A 224 12.20 -17.13 23.68
C GLU A 224 13.03 -15.86 23.48
N HIS A 225 13.48 -15.28 24.60
CA HIS A 225 14.44 -14.19 24.57
C HIS A 225 15.73 -14.62 23.85
N LEU A 226 16.20 -13.78 22.94
CA LEU A 226 17.50 -13.94 22.30
C LEU A 226 18.62 -13.69 23.32
N SER A 227 19.63 -14.55 23.28
CA SER A 227 20.89 -14.35 24.00
C SER A 227 21.70 -13.21 23.39
N GLU A 228 22.70 -12.70 24.13
CA GLU A 228 23.58 -11.62 23.64
C GLU A 228 24.28 -11.97 22.32
N GLN A 229 24.65 -13.25 22.12
CA GLN A 229 25.27 -13.70 20.87
C GLN A 229 24.28 -13.72 19.71
N GLU A 230 23.02 -14.07 19.97
CA GLU A 230 21.93 -14.07 18.98
C GLU A 230 21.48 -12.65 18.61
N TRP A 231 21.66 -11.67 19.50
CA TRP A 231 21.40 -10.25 19.21
C TRP A 231 22.42 -9.61 18.28
N LYS A 232 23.68 -10.08 18.26
CA LYS A 232 24.73 -9.53 17.37
C LYS A 232 24.30 -9.44 15.90
N PRO A 233 23.80 -10.52 15.26
CA PRO A 233 23.35 -10.44 13.88
C PRO A 233 22.14 -9.51 13.71
N VAL A 234 21.22 -9.44 14.68
CA VAL A 234 20.08 -8.53 14.67
C VAL A 234 20.53 -7.06 14.67
N TYR A 235 21.44 -6.67 15.55
CA TYR A 235 21.98 -5.30 15.57
C TYR A 235 22.79 -4.94 14.32
N SER A 236 23.36 -5.94 13.65
CA SER A 236 24.17 -5.74 12.45
C SER A 236 23.35 -5.59 11.17
N HIS A 237 22.05 -5.94 11.18
CA HIS A 237 21.26 -5.99 9.95
C HIS A 237 21.14 -4.65 9.22
N PRO A 238 21.09 -3.45 9.85
CA PRO A 238 21.06 -2.20 9.08
C PRO A 238 22.34 -2.02 8.27
N THR A 239 23.48 -2.38 8.86
CA THR A 239 24.80 -2.31 8.21
C THR A 239 24.94 -3.34 7.10
N LEU A 240 24.46 -4.56 7.32
CA LEU A 240 24.39 -5.58 6.27
C LEU A 240 23.47 -5.13 5.13
N GLY A 241 22.32 -4.51 5.44
CA GLY A 241 21.41 -3.97 4.44
C GLY A 241 22.07 -2.93 3.53
N VAL A 242 22.81 -1.99 4.12
CA VAL A 242 23.62 -1.03 3.33
C VAL A 242 24.68 -1.74 2.49
N SER A 243 25.37 -2.73 3.04
CA SER A 243 26.41 -3.47 2.30
C SER A 243 25.86 -4.24 1.09
N ILE A 244 24.59 -4.68 1.15
CA ILE A 244 23.90 -5.34 0.04
C ILE A 244 23.50 -4.30 -1.00
N LEU A 245 22.83 -3.24 -0.56
CA LEU A 245 22.18 -2.28 -1.46
C LEU A 245 23.13 -1.27 -2.09
N ARG A 246 24.31 -1.02 -1.50
CA ARG A 246 25.32 -0.11 -2.07
C ARG A 246 25.81 -0.53 -3.46
N HIS A 247 25.58 -1.78 -3.85
CA HIS A 247 25.96 -2.33 -5.14
C HIS A 247 24.87 -2.15 -6.21
N ILE A 248 23.70 -1.60 -5.85
CA ILE A 248 22.58 -1.37 -6.77
C ILE A 248 22.52 0.12 -7.13
N ASP A 249 22.73 0.41 -8.41
CA ASP A 249 22.64 1.76 -8.93
C ASP A 249 21.24 2.35 -8.68
N GLY A 250 21.21 3.61 -8.24
CA GLY A 250 19.96 4.32 -7.91
C GLY A 250 19.47 4.19 -6.46
N LEU A 251 20.09 3.33 -5.64
CA LEU A 251 19.71 3.17 -4.21
C LEU A 251 20.57 3.95 -3.23
N ALA A 252 21.62 4.64 -3.69
CA ALA A 252 22.55 5.38 -2.83
C ALA A 252 21.85 6.36 -1.87
N ALA A 253 20.81 7.05 -2.34
CA ALA A 253 20.04 7.99 -1.53
C ALA A 253 19.22 7.33 -0.41
N CYS A 254 18.92 6.03 -0.52
CA CYS A 254 18.15 5.28 0.48
C CYS A 254 19.05 4.79 1.64
N LEU A 255 20.35 4.64 1.40
CA LEU A 255 21.27 3.99 2.35
C LEU A 255 21.29 4.64 3.75
N PRO A 256 21.28 5.97 3.92
CA PRO A 256 21.24 6.57 5.25
C PRO A 256 19.96 6.22 6.02
N GLY A 257 18.80 6.20 5.36
CA GLY A 257 17.54 5.79 6.00
C GLY A 257 17.60 4.35 6.47
N ILE A 258 18.18 3.45 5.66
CA ILE A 258 18.35 2.04 5.99
C ILE A 258 19.40 1.83 7.09
N GLN A 259 20.51 2.54 7.08
CA GLN A 259 21.57 2.38 8.09
C GLN A 259 21.08 2.75 9.50
N TYR A 260 20.26 3.80 9.60
CA TYR A 260 20.02 4.51 10.86
C TYR A 260 18.58 4.42 11.35
N HIS A 261 17.71 3.61 10.75
CA HIS A 261 16.29 3.51 11.16
C HIS A 261 16.08 2.96 12.59
N HIS A 262 17.12 2.39 13.21
CA HIS A 262 17.11 1.98 14.62
C HIS A 262 17.88 2.92 15.56
N GLU A 263 18.34 4.07 15.06
CA GLU A 263 18.81 5.14 15.92
C GLU A 263 17.65 5.71 16.74
N ARG A 264 17.92 6.01 18.01
CA ARG A 264 16.93 6.57 18.93
C ARG A 264 17.22 8.06 19.08
N TYR A 265 16.18 8.88 19.13
CA TYR A 265 16.31 10.33 19.19
C TYR A 265 17.18 10.83 20.37
N ASP A 266 17.23 10.09 21.47
CA ASP A 266 18.07 10.35 22.64
C ASP A 266 19.56 9.97 22.50
N GLY A 267 19.94 9.23 21.45
CA GLY A 267 21.30 8.73 21.20
C GLY A 267 21.59 7.33 21.76
N THR A 268 20.58 6.62 22.28
CA THR A 268 20.74 5.25 22.85
C THR A 268 20.47 4.14 21.82
N GLY A 269 20.27 4.50 20.56
CA GLY A 269 20.03 3.56 19.47
C GLY A 269 21.31 2.98 18.89
N TYR A 270 21.15 2.30 17.77
CA TYR A 270 22.24 1.65 17.04
C TYR A 270 22.05 1.92 15.53
N PRO A 271 23.10 1.80 14.71
CA PRO A 271 24.43 1.22 14.99
C PRO A 271 25.47 2.18 15.56
N THR A 272 25.22 3.50 15.56
CA THR A 272 26.23 4.52 15.86
C THR A 272 25.90 5.40 17.06
N GLY A 273 24.66 5.43 17.53
CA GLY A 273 24.23 6.29 18.63
C GLY A 273 24.03 7.74 18.20
N LEU A 274 23.54 7.96 16.98
CA LEU A 274 23.19 9.31 16.51
C LEU A 274 22.07 9.89 17.37
N LYS A 275 22.13 11.20 17.61
CA LYS A 275 21.20 11.89 18.50
C LYS A 275 20.47 13.03 17.79
N GLY A 276 19.17 13.14 18.06
CA GLY A 276 18.31 14.22 17.58
C GLY A 276 18.34 14.37 16.06
N ASN A 277 18.53 15.61 15.60
CA ASN A 277 18.56 15.95 14.17
C ASN A 277 19.80 15.44 13.42
N ASN A 278 20.77 14.83 14.09
CA ASN A 278 21.87 14.15 13.40
C ASN A 278 21.42 12.83 12.77
N ILE A 279 20.27 12.29 13.20
CA ILE A 279 19.63 11.15 12.56
C ILE A 279 18.96 11.65 11.26
N PRO A 280 19.21 11.02 10.09
CA PRO A 280 18.56 11.39 8.85
C PRO A 280 17.03 11.42 8.98
N LEU A 281 16.39 12.38 8.33
CA LEU A 281 14.93 12.54 8.40
C LEU A 281 14.20 11.25 8.00
N ASP A 282 14.65 10.60 6.92
CA ASP A 282 14.03 9.36 6.41
C ASP A 282 14.10 8.23 7.46
N ALA A 283 15.21 8.12 8.20
CA ALA A 283 15.36 7.15 9.29
C ALA A 283 14.41 7.46 10.46
N ARG A 284 14.27 8.73 10.84
CA ARG A 284 13.33 9.15 11.90
C ARG A 284 11.87 8.86 11.52
N ILE A 285 11.50 9.07 10.25
CA ILE A 285 10.17 8.75 9.73
C ILE A 285 9.93 7.23 9.75
N ILE A 286 10.89 6.44 9.24
CA ILE A 286 10.77 4.98 9.20
C ILE A 286 10.68 4.39 10.60
N ALA A 287 11.47 4.87 11.57
CA ALA A 287 11.41 4.41 12.96
C ALA A 287 10.00 4.54 13.57
N ILE A 288 9.29 5.62 13.27
CA ILE A 288 7.91 5.84 13.73
C ILE A 288 6.94 4.90 13.01
N ALA A 289 7.07 4.79 11.69
CA ALA A 289 6.21 3.96 10.85
C ALA A 289 6.34 2.46 11.19
N ASP A 290 7.58 1.98 11.35
CA ASP A 290 7.91 0.61 11.75
C ASP A 290 7.37 0.29 13.15
N ALA A 291 7.63 1.15 14.15
CA ALA A 291 7.10 0.94 15.49
C ALA A 291 5.56 0.89 15.52
N PHE A 292 4.89 1.76 14.76
CA PHE A 292 3.43 1.77 14.69
C PHE A 292 2.87 0.51 14.03
N GLU A 293 3.43 0.09 12.90
CA GLU A 293 3.07 -1.16 12.23
C GLU A 293 3.29 -2.34 13.17
N ALA A 294 4.48 -2.43 13.78
CA ALA A 294 4.85 -3.48 14.71
C ALA A 294 3.89 -3.57 15.90
N MET A 295 3.33 -2.45 16.34
CA MET A 295 2.39 -2.39 17.44
C MET A 295 0.97 -2.85 17.08
N THR A 296 0.56 -2.59 15.85
CA THR A 296 -0.81 -2.79 15.35
C THR A 296 -1.00 -4.09 14.56
N SER A 297 0.11 -4.76 14.20
CA SER A 297 0.11 -6.05 13.52
C SER A 297 0.22 -7.25 14.47
N PRO A 298 -0.38 -8.42 14.14
CA PRO A 298 -0.29 -9.64 14.94
C PRO A 298 1.16 -10.12 15.09
N ARG A 299 1.59 -10.45 16.32
CA ARG A 299 2.94 -11.02 16.59
C ARG A 299 2.85 -12.21 17.55
N PRO A 300 3.68 -13.26 17.42
CA PRO A 300 3.54 -14.52 18.17
C PRO A 300 3.67 -14.38 19.70
N TYR A 301 4.55 -13.50 20.17
CA TYR A 301 4.82 -13.33 21.62
C TYR A 301 3.93 -12.29 22.28
N ARG A 302 3.09 -11.61 21.49
CA ARG A 302 2.19 -10.59 22.00
C ARG A 302 0.81 -11.18 22.18
N GLN A 303 0.33 -11.16 23.41
CA GLN A 303 -1.00 -11.69 23.76
C GLN A 303 -2.14 -11.03 22.96
N ARG A 304 -1.98 -9.76 22.57
CA ARG A 304 -2.93 -9.05 21.70
C ARG A 304 -2.25 -7.95 20.89
N THR A 305 -2.76 -7.68 19.68
CA THR A 305 -2.42 -6.46 18.92
C THR A 305 -2.94 -5.23 19.65
N LEU A 306 -2.19 -4.13 19.58
CA LEU A 306 -2.68 -2.85 20.10
C LEU A 306 -3.68 -2.27 19.11
N SER A 307 -4.72 -1.62 19.63
CA SER A 307 -5.55 -0.73 18.83
C SER A 307 -4.72 0.46 18.33
N TYR A 308 -5.19 1.13 17.28
CA TYR A 308 -4.51 2.33 16.77
C TYR A 308 -4.37 3.40 17.85
N GLN A 309 -5.38 3.60 18.69
CA GLN A 309 -5.31 4.56 19.78
C GLN A 309 -4.21 4.20 20.79
N GLU A 310 -4.15 2.94 21.23
CA GLU A 310 -3.11 2.48 22.17
C GLU A 310 -1.70 2.60 21.56
N ALA A 311 -1.54 2.29 20.27
CA ALA A 311 -0.27 2.46 19.57
C ALA A 311 0.14 3.94 19.47
N LEU A 312 -0.81 4.85 19.22
CA LEU A 312 -0.54 6.29 19.22
C LEU A 312 -0.18 6.83 20.61
N GLU A 313 -0.84 6.34 21.67
CA GLU A 313 -0.49 6.67 23.05
C GLU A 313 0.93 6.21 23.40
N GLU A 314 1.31 5.01 22.97
CA GLU A 314 2.65 4.46 23.17
C GLU A 314 3.72 5.28 22.42
N LEU A 315 3.50 5.63 21.14
CA LEU A 315 4.37 6.56 20.42
C LEU A 315 4.50 7.90 21.17
N GLY A 316 3.40 8.39 21.73
CA GLY A 316 3.34 9.61 22.53
C GLY A 316 4.22 9.56 23.78
N ARG A 317 4.29 8.41 24.46
CA ARG A 317 5.13 8.21 25.66
C ARG A 317 6.63 8.31 25.36
N TYR A 318 7.06 7.90 24.17
CA TYR A 318 8.47 7.88 23.78
C TYR A 318 8.90 9.08 22.90
N LYS A 319 8.15 10.18 22.92
CA LYS A 319 8.55 11.44 22.29
C LYS A 319 9.88 11.95 22.85
N ASN A 320 10.76 12.40 21.97
CA ASN A 320 12.10 12.92 22.26
C ASN A 320 13.04 11.94 22.98
N THR A 321 12.66 10.67 23.11
CA THR A 321 13.52 9.59 23.61
C THR A 321 13.79 8.61 22.48
N GLN A 322 12.84 7.73 22.18
CA GLN A 322 12.94 6.86 21.02
C GLN A 322 12.72 7.61 19.72
N PHE A 323 11.67 8.44 19.68
CA PHE A 323 11.18 9.06 18.46
C PHE A 323 11.37 10.57 18.50
N ASP A 324 11.47 11.17 17.32
CA ASP A 324 11.35 12.62 17.17
C ASP A 324 9.96 13.10 17.60
N GLY A 325 9.90 13.95 18.63
CA GLY A 325 8.65 14.41 19.21
C GLY A 325 7.78 15.24 18.27
N GLU A 326 8.39 15.98 17.33
CA GLU A 326 7.68 16.78 16.34
C GLU A 326 6.99 15.87 15.33
N LEU A 327 7.75 14.91 14.77
CA LEU A 327 7.23 13.94 13.81
C LEU A 327 6.12 13.06 14.41
N VAL A 328 6.26 12.62 15.67
CA VAL A 328 5.18 11.89 16.36
C VAL A 328 3.94 12.77 16.50
N GLY A 329 4.08 14.07 16.78
CA GLY A 329 2.95 14.99 16.84
C GLY A 329 2.15 15.03 15.54
N ILE A 330 2.87 15.15 14.41
CA ILE A 330 2.27 15.17 13.07
C ILE A 330 1.62 13.82 12.75
N PHE A 331 2.32 12.72 13.03
CA PHE A 331 1.82 11.36 12.79
C PHE A 331 0.54 11.06 13.58
N MET A 332 0.49 11.43 14.86
CA MET A 332 -0.72 11.26 15.68
C MET A 332 -1.91 12.06 15.15
N ASN A 333 -1.69 13.29 14.66
CA ASN A 333 -2.75 14.09 14.03
C ASN A 333 -3.27 13.40 12.77
N LEU A 334 -2.37 12.98 11.89
CA LEU A 334 -2.69 12.28 10.64
C LEU A 334 -3.54 11.02 10.90
N MET A 335 -3.10 10.17 11.82
CA MET A 335 -3.79 8.91 12.11
C MET A 335 -5.16 9.11 12.77
N ARG A 336 -5.35 10.17 13.58
CA ARG A 336 -6.68 10.52 14.13
C ARG A 336 -7.69 10.92 13.06
N HIS A 337 -7.24 11.53 11.96
CA HIS A 337 -8.13 11.88 10.85
C HIS A 337 -8.42 10.69 9.92
N LEU A 338 -7.51 9.73 9.82
CA LEU A 338 -7.67 8.52 9.01
C LEU A 338 -8.47 7.41 9.71
N THR A 339 -8.64 7.50 11.03
CA THR A 339 -9.45 6.55 11.81
C THR A 339 -10.67 7.30 12.35
N PRO A 340 -11.88 7.17 11.76
CA PRO A 340 -13.06 7.78 12.34
C PRO A 340 -13.21 7.26 13.77
N ALA A 341 -13.31 8.19 14.74
CA ALA A 341 -13.73 7.84 16.09
C ALA A 341 -15.01 7.01 15.97
N LYS A 342 -15.04 5.84 16.62
CA LYS A 342 -16.29 5.11 16.81
C LYS A 342 -17.29 6.11 17.37
N LEU A 343 -18.30 6.46 16.59
CA LEU A 343 -19.52 7.06 17.11
C LEU A 343 -20.04 6.05 18.14
N GLU A 344 -19.84 6.36 19.42
CA GLU A 344 -20.54 5.70 20.50
C GLU A 344 -22.03 5.90 20.23
N VAL A 345 -22.65 4.85 19.68
CA VAL A 345 -24.10 4.74 19.67
C VAL A 345 -24.49 4.57 21.13
N THR A 346 -24.89 5.68 21.75
CA THR A 346 -25.61 5.66 23.02
C THR A 346 -26.91 4.88 22.77
N PRO A 347 -27.16 3.77 23.49
CA PRO A 347 -28.43 3.08 23.38
C PRO A 347 -29.52 4.00 23.93
N ARG A 348 -30.51 4.32 23.11
CA ARG A 348 -31.82 4.81 23.56
C ARG A 348 -32.76 3.64 23.74
#